data_AF-A0A257R168-F1
#
_entry.id   AF-A0A257R168-F1
#
_cell.length_a   1.000
_cell.length_b   1.000
_cell.length_c   1.000
_cell.angle_alpha   90.00
_cell.angle_beta   90.00
_cell.angle_gamma   90.00
#
_symmetry.space_group_name_H-M   'P 1'
#
loop_
_entity.id
_entity.type
_entity.pdbx_description
1 polymer ?
#
loop_
_entity_poly.entity_id
_entity_poly.type
_entity_poly.pdbx_seq_one_letter_code
_entity_poly.pdbx_strand_id
1 'polypeptide(L)' 'MANEKALTAIAADLDLCDLGLVLTTGSRRRTFASHRKACFDALKAMNAAEGLDQISDDDLLAELLS' A
#
# COMPACT_ATOMS: atom_id res chain seq x y z
N MET A 1 12.25 11.20 -6.11
CA MET A 1 12.42 11.95 -4.84
C MET A 1 11.10 12.38 -4.19
N ALA A 2 10.12 12.96 -4.91
CA ALA A 2 8.80 13.25 -4.30
C ALA A 2 7.98 11.97 -4.01
N ASN A 3 8.07 10.97 -4.89
CA ASN A 3 7.31 9.72 -4.76
C ASN A 3 7.78 8.83 -3.60
N GLU A 4 9.09 8.78 -3.37
CA GLU A 4 9.71 7.99 -2.29
C GLU A 4 9.25 8.45 -0.89
N LYS A 5 9.16 9.77 -0.66
CA LYS A 5 8.64 10.31 0.60
C LYS A 5 7.17 9.96 0.81
N ALA A 6 6.36 10.00 -0.25
CA ALA A 6 4.95 9.61 -0.20
C ALA A 6 4.81 8.11 0.11
N LEU A 7 5.65 7.27 -0.51
CA LEU A 7 5.68 5.82 -0.27
C LEU A 7 6.04 5.50 1.19
N THR A 8 7.07 6.15 1.74
CA THR A 8 7.49 5.97 3.15
C THR A 8 6.39 6.39 4.12
N ALA A 9 5.68 7.48 3.85
CA ALA A 9 4.56 7.93 4.69
C ALA A 9 3.40 6.91 4.66
N ILE A 10 3.03 6.41 3.47
CA ILE A 10 2.00 5.39 3.31
C ILE A 10 2.37 4.10 4.02
N ALA A 11 3.64 3.68 3.95
CA ALA A 11 4.12 2.48 4.65
C ALA A 11 3.98 2.62 6.17
N ALA A 12 4.40 3.76 6.74
CA ALA A 12 4.25 4.02 8.18
C ALA A 12 2.77 4.06 8.62
N ASP A 13 1.88 4.62 7.79
CA ASP A 13 0.44 4.63 8.06
C ASP A 13 -0.17 3.22 7.99
N LEU A 14 0.29 2.37 7.06
CA LEU A 14 -0.13 0.97 6.96
C LEU A 14 0.29 0.16 8.19
N ASP A 15 1.53 0.32 8.67
CA ASP A 15 2.02 -0.33 9.89
C ASP A 15 1.15 0.04 11.10
N LEU A 16 0.84 1.34 11.25
CA LEU A 16 -0.02 1.82 12.33
C LEU A 16 -1.46 1.28 12.20
N CYS A 17 -1.99 1.20 10.98
CA CYS A 17 -3.31 0.63 10.73
C CYS A 17 -3.38 -0.85 11.09
N ASP A 18 -2.37 -1.63 10.72
CA ASP A 18 -2.32 -3.07 11.03
C ASP A 18 -2.22 -3.30 12.55
N LEU A 19 -1.38 -2.52 13.24
CA LEU A 19 -1.34 -2.53 14.71
C LEU A 19 -2.71 -2.15 15.31
N GLY A 20 -3.34 -1.09 14.79
CA GLY A 20 -4.66 -0.63 15.23
C GLY A 20 -5.77 -1.66 15.00
N LEU A 21 -5.71 -2.42 13.90
CA LEU A 21 -6.62 -3.53 13.63
C LEU A 21 -6.46 -4.64 14.66
N VAL A 22 -5.23 -4.99 15.03
CA VAL A 22 -4.95 -6.04 16.03
C VAL A 22 -5.39 -5.60 17.43
N LEU A 23 -5.11 -4.36 17.83
CA LEU A 23 -5.29 -3.90 19.20
C LEU A 23 -6.70 -3.39 19.52
N THR A 24 -7.53 -3.11 18.52
CA THR A 24 -8.82 -2.45 18.74
C THR A 24 -10.01 -3.25 18.21
N THR A 25 -11.20 -2.89 18.72
CA THR A 25 -12.48 -3.50 18.33
C THR A 25 -13.51 -2.42 17.98
N GLY A 26 -14.68 -2.84 17.49
CA GLY A 26 -15.82 -1.95 17.27
C GLY A 26 -15.53 -0.82 16.28
N SER A 27 -15.89 0.42 16.67
CA SER A 27 -15.76 1.61 15.81
C SER A 27 -14.32 1.94 15.46
N ARG A 28 -13.38 1.82 16.42
CA ARG A 28 -11.95 2.12 16.19
C ARG A 28 -11.35 1.17 15.16
N ARG A 29 -11.66 -0.14 15.26
CA ARG A 29 -11.23 -1.13 14.26
C ARG A 29 -11.75 -0.78 12.86
N ARG A 30 -13.00 -0.30 12.74
CA ARG A 30 -13.56 0.14 11.45
C ARG A 30 -12.83 1.36 10.90
N THR A 31 -12.43 2.31 11.75
CA THR A 31 -11.62 3.46 11.32
C THR A 31 -10.28 3.01 10.74
N PHE A 32 -9.56 2.12 11.42
CA PHE A 32 -8.30 1.57 10.89
C PHE A 32 -8.50 0.77 9.60
N ALA A 33 -9.56 -0.04 9.50
CA ALA A 33 -9.87 -0.76 8.27
C ALA A 33 -10.14 0.18 7.08
N SER A 34 -10.91 1.25 7.33
CA SER A 34 -11.21 2.26 6.32
C SER A 34 -9.95 3.02 5.88
N HIS A 35 -9.10 3.40 6.83
CA HIS A 35 -7.87 4.12 6.53
C HIS A 35 -6.88 3.24 5.77
N ARG A 36 -6.69 1.99 6.21
CA ARG A 36 -5.89 0.98 5.51
C ARG A 36 -6.31 0.82 4.07
N LYS A 37 -7.63 0.74 3.81
CA LYS A 37 -8.15 0.67 2.44
C LYS A 37 -7.75 1.90 1.62
N ALA A 38 -7.87 3.11 2.17
CA ALA A 38 -7.48 4.34 1.48
C ALA A 38 -5.99 4.36 1.12
N CYS A 39 -5.11 3.88 2.02
CA CYS A 39 -3.69 3.72 1.74
C CYS A 39 -3.42 2.76 0.56
N PHE A 40 -4.11 1.61 0.53
CA PHE A 40 -3.99 0.67 -0.60
C PHE A 40 -4.52 1.23 -1.91
N ASP A 41 -5.62 1.98 -1.88
CA ASP A 41 -6.16 2.62 -3.08
C ASP A 41 -5.18 3.69 -3.61
N ALA A 42 -4.49 4.42 -2.74
CA ALA A 42 -3.43 5.35 -3.12
C ALA A 42 -2.21 4.64 -3.74
N LEU A 43 -1.76 3.53 -3.15
CA LEU A 43 -0.68 2.71 -3.75
C LEU A 43 -1.04 2.20 -5.13
N LYS A 44 -2.28 1.74 -5.32
CA LYS A 44 -2.75 1.31 -6.64
C LYS A 44 -2.73 2.45 -7.66
N ALA A 45 -3.17 3.64 -7.26
CA ALA A 45 -3.12 4.81 -8.14
C ALA A 45 -1.67 5.21 -8.48
N MET A 46 -0.74 5.11 -7.54
CA MET A 46 0.68 5.36 -7.78
C MET A 46 1.28 4.32 -8.75
N ASN A 47 1.00 3.04 -8.51
CA ASN A 47 1.46 1.96 -9.38
C ASN A 47 0.93 2.12 -10.82
N ALA A 48 -0.34 2.49 -10.97
CA ALA A 48 -0.92 2.77 -12.28
C ALA A 48 -0.30 3.99 -12.97
N ALA A 49 0.01 5.05 -12.21
CA ALA A 49 0.70 6.22 -12.74
C ALA A 49 2.14 5.92 -13.19
N GLU A 50 2.80 4.94 -12.56
CA GLU A 50 4.14 4.46 -12.95
C GLU A 50 4.10 3.32 -13.99
N GLY A 51 2.92 2.87 -14.41
CA GLY A 51 2.76 1.76 -15.35
C GLY A 51 3.12 0.38 -14.76
N LEU A 52 3.31 0.30 -13.44
CA LEU A 52 3.61 -0.93 -12.71
C LEU A 52 2.37 -1.83 -12.55
N ASP A 53 1.18 -1.32 -12.86
CA ASP A 53 -0.06 -2.11 -12.90
C ASP A 53 -0.18 -2.98 -14.16
N GLN A 54 0.70 -2.79 -15.13
CA GLN A 54 0.70 -3.47 -16.42
C GLN A 54 1.82 -4.50 -16.57
N ILE A 55 2.71 -4.64 -15.57
CA ILE A 55 3.74 -5.68 -15.57
C ILE A 55 3.06 -7.04 -15.39
N SER A 56 3.27 -7.95 -16.35
CA SER A 56 2.79 -9.32 -16.25
C SER A 56 3.65 -10.12 -15.26
N ASP A 57 3.08 -11.19 -14.70
CA ASP A 57 3.84 -12.09 -13.81
C ASP A 57 5.09 -12.65 -14.51
N ASP A 58 5.02 -12.88 -15.83
CA ASP A 58 6.14 -13.36 -16.65
C ASP A 58 7.26 -12.32 -16.79
N ASP A 59 6.90 -11.04 -16.98
CA ASP A 59 7.87 -9.94 -17.04
C ASP A 59 8.56 -9.73 -15.68
N LEU A 60 7.80 -9.86 -14.59
CA LEU A 60 8.33 -9.76 -13.23
C LEU A 60 9.31 -10.90 -12.92
N LEU A 61 9.00 -12.11 -13.38
CA LEU A 61 9.87 -13.28 -13.24
C LEU A 61 11.16 -13.13 -14.05
N ALA A 62 11.08 -12.55 -15.25
CA ALA A 62 12.24 -12.27 -16.08
C ALA A 62 13.20 -11.26 -15.43
N GLU A 63 12.67 -10.18 -14.83
CA GLU A 63 13.47 -9.16 -14.13
C GLU A 63 14.16 -9.72 -12.87
N LEU A 64 13.53 -10.66 -12.14
CA LEU A 64 14.11 -11.27 -10.94
C LEU A 64 15.20 -12.31 -11.23
N LEU A 65 15.22 -12.84 -12.45
CA LEU A 65 16.20 -13.85 -12.90
C LEU A 65 17.39 -13.25 -13.67
N SER A 66 17.36 -11.94 -13.96
CA SER A 66 18.46 -11.19 -14.60
C SER A 66 19.42 -10.58 -13.59
#